data_AF-A0A9D2S6N6-F1
#
_entry.id   AF-A0A9D2S6N6-F1
#
_cell.length_a   1.000
_cell.length_b   1.000
_cell.length_c   1.000
_cell.angle_alpha   90.00
_cell.angle_beta   90.00
_cell.angle_gamma   90.00
#
_symmetry.space_group_name_H-M   'P 1'
#
loop_
_entity.id
_entity.type
_entity.pdbx_description
1 polymer ?
#
loop_
_entity_poly.entity_id
_entity_poly.type
_entity_poly.pdbx_seq_one_letter_code
_entity_poly.pdbx_strand_id
1 'polypeptide(L)'
;MGLWNYCFGDFYMKDDVITPNCKACRIRMEKTGPARLFLLPCWHGESYQPSAEYYLRNCSGPIAGVEEIPTGRRACRVQLCRCPQCGVRRVMVQDFLQVRGAEYHIYRRDYDIQELSALLR
;
A
#
# COMPACT_ATOMS: atom_id res chain seq x y z
N MET A 1 35.34 -17.16 11.63
CA MET A 1 35.50 -16.38 10.38
C MET A 1 34.72 -17.10 9.29
N GLY A 2 33.80 -16.41 8.64
CA GLY A 2 32.96 -16.98 7.59
C GLY A 2 31.71 -16.12 7.41
N LEU A 3 31.82 -15.12 6.53
CA LEU A 3 30.81 -14.14 6.21
C LEU A 3 29.53 -14.80 5.67
N TRP A 4 28.39 -14.46 6.28
CA TRP A 4 27.09 -14.47 5.60
C TRP A 4 26.41 -13.12 5.83
N ASN A 5 27.03 -12.09 5.25
CA ASN A 5 26.31 -10.89 4.82
C ASN A 5 25.51 -11.31 3.58
N TYR A 6 24.24 -11.64 3.77
CA TYR A 6 23.27 -11.66 2.67
C TYR A 6 22.34 -10.47 2.85
N CYS A 7 22.53 -9.54 1.92
CA CYS A 7 21.80 -8.31 1.65
C CYS A 7 20.35 -8.31 2.16
N PHE A 8 20.13 -7.73 3.33
CA PHE A 8 18.90 -7.00 3.57
C PHE A 8 18.94 -5.81 2.62
N GLY A 9 18.34 -5.96 1.43
CA GLY A 9 18.04 -4.83 0.57
C GLY A 9 17.27 -3.82 1.41
N ASP A 10 17.79 -2.60 1.46
CA ASP A 10 17.36 -1.56 2.36
C ASP A 10 15.84 -1.39 2.29
N PHE A 11 15.18 -1.86 3.35
CA PHE A 11 13.77 -1.64 3.64
C PHE A 11 13.59 -0.15 3.98
N TYR A 12 13.68 0.73 2.97
CA TYR A 12 13.22 2.11 3.10
C TYR A 12 11.69 2.12 3.07
N MET A 13 11.07 1.52 4.08
CA MET A 13 9.72 1.89 4.46
C MET A 13 9.82 3.19 5.25
N LYS A 14 9.46 4.31 4.62
CA LYS A 14 9.09 5.52 5.37
C LYS A 14 7.89 5.16 6.24
N ASP A 15 8.17 4.84 7.49
CA ASP A 15 7.22 4.25 8.44
C ASP A 15 6.21 5.26 9.03
N ASP A 16 6.16 6.49 8.50
CA ASP A 16 5.27 7.55 9.01
C ASP A 16 3.85 7.51 8.42
N VAL A 17 3.48 6.43 7.73
CA VAL A 17 2.11 6.27 7.27
C VAL A 17 1.20 5.94 8.44
N ILE A 18 0.47 6.97 8.85
CA ILE A 18 -0.62 6.88 9.80
C ILE A 18 -1.67 5.86 9.31
N THR A 19 -1.84 4.75 10.04
CA THR A 19 -2.86 3.71 9.77
C THR A 19 -4.28 4.20 10.11
N PRO A 20 -5.35 3.59 9.57
CA PRO A 20 -6.72 3.98 9.92
C PRO A 20 -7.04 3.67 11.40
N ASN A 21 -8.06 4.33 11.92
CA ASN A 21 -8.66 3.95 13.19
C ASN A 21 -9.71 2.87 12.95
N CYS A 22 -9.86 1.95 13.91
CA CYS A 22 -10.95 0.99 13.89
C CYS A 22 -12.29 1.73 13.99
N LYS A 23 -13.23 1.44 13.08
CA LYS A 23 -14.55 2.08 13.09
C LYS A 23 -15.36 1.76 14.35
N ALA A 24 -15.15 0.59 14.97
CA ALA A 24 -15.82 0.17 16.19
C ALA A 24 -15.11 0.69 17.46
N CYS A 25 -13.82 0.39 17.61
CA CYS A 25 -13.07 0.69 18.84
C CYS A 25 -12.50 2.12 18.88
N ARG A 26 -12.47 2.82 17.75
CA ARG A 26 -11.83 4.14 17.55
C ARG A 26 -10.33 4.23 17.88
N ILE A 27 -9.69 3.10 18.16
CA ILE A 27 -8.24 3.02 18.36
C ILE A 27 -7.49 2.88 17.03
N ARG A 28 -6.21 3.27 17.02
CA ARG A 28 -5.32 3.09 15.87
C ARG A 28 -5.16 1.61 15.54
N MET A 29 -5.26 1.25 14.27
CA MET A 29 -5.02 -0.12 13.80
C MET A 29 -3.53 -0.36 13.57
N GLU A 30 -3.07 -1.61 13.71
CA GLU A 30 -1.68 -2.01 13.48
C GLU A 30 -1.52 -2.57 12.08
N LYS A 31 -0.37 -2.33 11.43
CA LYS A 31 -0.02 -2.97 10.16
C LYS A 31 0.20 -4.47 10.40
N THR A 32 -0.22 -5.31 9.45
CA THR A 32 -0.04 -6.76 9.51
C THR A 32 0.64 -7.23 8.23
N GLY A 33 1.86 -7.77 8.36
CA GLY A 33 2.67 -8.20 7.22
C GLY A 33 3.20 -7.04 6.37
N PRO A 34 3.98 -7.33 5.31
CA PRO A 34 4.51 -6.31 4.41
C PRO A 34 3.41 -5.69 3.53
N ALA A 35 3.59 -4.42 3.17
CA ALA A 35 2.79 -3.79 2.13
C ALA A 35 3.14 -4.38 0.77
N ARG A 36 2.14 -4.53 -0.11
CA ARG A 36 2.33 -4.91 -1.51
C ARG A 36 2.19 -3.69 -2.41
N LEU A 37 3.01 -3.60 -3.43
CA LEU A 37 3.07 -2.45 -4.33
C LEU A 37 2.49 -2.82 -5.68
N PHE A 38 1.65 -1.96 -6.26
CA PHE A 38 1.01 -2.18 -7.55
C PHE A 38 1.09 -0.91 -8.41
N LEU A 39 1.21 -1.10 -9.73
CA LEU A 39 1.03 0.00 -10.68
C LEU A 39 -0.45 0.32 -10.84
N LEU A 40 -0.78 1.61 -10.91
CA LEU A 40 -2.09 2.08 -11.31
C LEU A 40 -2.07 2.45 -12.80
N PRO A 41 -3.21 2.38 -13.50
CA PRO A 41 -3.29 2.68 -14.92
C PRO A 41 -3.23 4.18 -15.22
N CYS A 42 -3.21 5.02 -14.19
CA CYS A 42 -3.20 6.46 -14.29
C CYS A 42 -1.79 7.06 -14.28
N TRP A 43 -1.60 8.08 -15.11
CA TRP A 43 -0.40 8.88 -15.19
C TRP A 43 -0.55 10.21 -14.43
N HIS A 44 0.55 10.94 -14.32
CA HIS A 44 0.56 12.30 -13.81
C HIS A 44 -0.42 13.19 -14.61
N GLY A 45 -1.20 14.00 -13.90
CA GLY A 45 -2.23 14.86 -14.49
C GLY A 45 -3.59 14.18 -14.74
N GLU A 46 -3.66 12.85 -14.74
CA GLU A 46 -4.92 12.13 -14.91
C GLU A 46 -5.71 12.02 -13.60
N SER A 47 -7.03 12.05 -13.69
CA SER A 47 -7.93 11.81 -12.56
C SER A 47 -8.64 10.46 -12.73
N TYR A 48 -8.97 9.84 -11.60
CA TYR A 48 -9.80 8.66 -11.54
C TYR A 48 -10.59 8.67 -10.23
N GLN A 49 -11.61 7.82 -10.12
CA GLN A 49 -12.39 7.66 -8.90
C GLN A 49 -11.93 6.43 -8.11
N PRO A 50 -11.31 6.60 -6.92
CA PRO A 50 -10.86 5.48 -6.11
C PRO A 50 -12.04 4.66 -5.57
N SER A 51 -12.05 3.36 -5.84
CA SER A 51 -13.01 2.39 -5.31
C SER A 51 -12.36 1.02 -5.14
N ALA A 52 -12.96 0.13 -4.34
CA ALA A 52 -12.46 -1.23 -4.22
C ALA A 52 -12.45 -1.96 -5.59
N GLU A 53 -13.53 -1.81 -6.37
CA GLU A 53 -13.63 -2.37 -7.72
C GLU A 53 -12.51 -1.85 -8.63
N TYR A 54 -12.21 -0.55 -8.58
CA TYR A 54 -11.14 0.04 -9.38
C TYR A 54 -9.79 -0.63 -9.08
N TYR A 55 -9.45 -0.81 -7.80
CA TYR A 55 -8.18 -1.44 -7.43
C TYR A 55 -8.15 -2.92 -7.82
N LEU A 56 -9.24 -3.67 -7.61
CA LEU A 56 -9.29 -5.09 -8.03
C LEU A 56 -9.09 -5.26 -9.53
N ARG A 57 -9.69 -4.37 -10.34
CA ARG A 57 -9.62 -4.46 -11.80
C ARG A 57 -8.24 -4.10 -12.34
N ASN A 58 -7.56 -3.14 -11.71
CA ASN A 58 -6.38 -2.52 -12.30
C ASN A 58 -5.05 -2.89 -11.63
N CYS A 59 -5.05 -3.41 -10.41
CA CYS A 59 -3.84 -3.86 -9.72
C CYS A 59 -3.49 -5.30 -10.12
N SER A 60 -3.05 -5.49 -11.37
CA SER A 60 -2.68 -6.79 -11.91
C SER A 60 -1.22 -7.13 -11.60
N GLY A 61 -1.01 -7.89 -10.53
CA GLY A 61 0.31 -8.36 -10.09
C GLY A 61 1.11 -7.31 -9.31
N PRO A 62 1.70 -7.68 -8.16
CA PRO A 62 2.54 -6.74 -7.43
C PRO A 62 3.87 -6.53 -8.16
N ILE A 63 4.45 -5.34 -8.02
CA ILE A 63 5.84 -5.05 -8.37
C ILE A 63 6.72 -5.21 -7.12
N ALA A 64 8.00 -5.53 -7.30
CA ALA A 64 8.92 -5.81 -6.19
C ALA A 64 9.30 -4.54 -5.43
N GLY A 65 9.43 -3.41 -6.13
CA GLY A 65 9.87 -2.16 -5.53
C GLY A 65 9.50 -0.91 -6.32
N VAL A 66 9.86 0.24 -5.75
CA VAL A 66 9.53 1.57 -6.33
C VAL A 66 10.34 1.87 -7.58
N GLU A 67 11.50 1.23 -7.73
CA GLU A 67 12.38 1.28 -8.89
C GLU A 67 11.74 0.75 -10.17
N GLU A 68 10.70 -0.10 -10.06
CA GLU A 68 9.94 -0.60 -11.20
C GLU A 68 8.84 0.38 -11.66
N ILE A 69 8.62 1.49 -10.94
CA ILE A 69 7.59 2.47 -11.28
C ILE A 69 8.09 3.34 -12.44
N PRO A 70 7.43 3.33 -13.61
CA PRO A 70 7.80 4.23 -14.70
C PRO A 70 7.64 5.69 -14.29
N THR A 71 8.51 6.56 -14.80
CA THR A 71 8.44 8.00 -14.49
C THR A 71 7.06 8.56 -14.86
N GLY A 72 6.42 9.24 -13.90
CA GLY A 72 5.09 9.82 -14.10
C GLY A 72 3.93 8.83 -13.95
N ARG A 73 4.18 7.55 -13.70
CA ARG A 73 3.16 6.54 -13.43
C ARG A 73 2.78 6.55 -11.95
N ARG A 74 1.49 6.41 -11.64
CA ARG A 74 1.05 6.23 -10.25
C ARG A 74 1.19 4.78 -9.81
N ALA A 75 1.38 4.62 -8.51
CA ALA A 75 1.40 3.32 -7.86
C ALA A 75 0.57 3.37 -6.56
N CYS A 76 0.21 2.21 -6.04
CA CYS A 76 -0.41 2.12 -4.73
C CYS A 76 0.25 1.07 -3.83
N ARG A 77 0.39 1.40 -2.55
CA ARG A 77 0.71 0.44 -1.48
C ARG A 77 -0.57 -0.11 -0.89
N VAL A 78 -0.68 -1.43 -0.82
CA VAL A 78 -1.80 -2.15 -0.22
C VAL A 78 -1.28 -2.85 1.03
N GLN A 79 -1.83 -2.49 2.19
CA GLN A 79 -1.39 -2.96 3.50
C GLN A 79 -2.58 -3.50 4.29
N LEU A 80 -2.46 -4.72 4.80
CA LEU A 80 -3.42 -5.23 5.77
C LEU A 80 -3.20 -4.53 7.11
N CYS A 81 -4.30 -4.09 7.74
CA CYS A 81 -4.30 -3.55 9.09
C CYS A 81 -5.27 -4.34 9.97
N ARG A 82 -4.92 -4.52 11.24
CA ARG A 82 -5.73 -5.21 12.24
C ARG A 82 -5.94 -4.32 13.47
N CYS A 83 -7.15 -4.28 13.99
CA CYS A 83 -7.44 -3.63 15.26
C CYS A 83 -6.89 -4.48 16.41
N PRO A 84 -6.02 -3.96 17.29
CA PRO A 84 -5.46 -4.75 18.38
C PRO A 84 -6.50 -5.12 19.45
N GLN A 85 -7.61 -4.38 19.55
CA GLN A 85 -8.64 -4.62 20.57
C GLN A 85 -9.74 -5.60 20.11
N CYS A 86 -10.28 -5.46 18.90
CA CYS A 86 -11.39 -6.31 18.42
C CYS A 86 -11.01 -7.26 17.28
N GLY A 87 -9.78 -7.20 16.78
CA GLY A 87 -9.30 -8.08 15.71
C GLY A 87 -9.88 -7.80 14.32
N VAL A 88 -10.79 -6.84 14.16
CA VAL A 88 -11.31 -6.41 12.85
C VAL A 88 -10.16 -6.05 11.92
N ARG A 89 -10.26 -6.50 10.67
CA ARG A 89 -9.25 -6.32 9.63
C ARG A 89 -9.75 -5.36 8.57
N ARG A 90 -8.86 -4.50 8.08
CA ARG A 90 -9.12 -3.55 7.00
C ARG A 90 -7.91 -3.48 6.08
N VAL A 91 -8.14 -3.15 4.82
CA VAL A 91 -7.07 -2.98 3.83
C VAL A 91 -6.86 -1.51 3.58
N MET A 92 -5.69 -1.00 3.95
CA MET A 92 -5.28 0.36 3.65
C MET A 92 -4.64 0.41 2.26
N VAL A 93 -5.14 1.30 1.41
CA VAL A 93 -4.59 1.60 0.09
C VAL A 93 -4.05 3.03 0.10
N GLN A 94 -2.80 3.18 -0.31
CA GLN A 94 -2.12 4.46 -0.44
C GLN A 94 -1.69 4.69 -1.87
N ASP A 95 -2.37 5.58 -2.58
CA ASP A 95 -1.97 6.06 -3.90
C ASP A 95 -0.85 7.09 -3.74
N PHE A 96 0.19 6.95 -4.55
CA PHE A 96 1.26 7.92 -4.65
C PHE A 96 1.83 8.03 -6.06
N LEU A 97 2.47 9.17 -6.30
CA LEU A 97 3.30 9.42 -7.47
C LEU A 97 4.76 9.54 -7.02
N GLN A 98 5.68 8.89 -7.72
CA GLN A 98 7.11 9.06 -7.46
C GLN A 98 7.63 10.25 -8.28
N VAL A 99 8.21 11.23 -7.61
CA VAL A 99 8.84 12.40 -8.26
C VAL A 99 10.22 12.61 -7.66
N ARG A 100 11.27 12.49 -8.49
CA ARG A 100 12.68 12.69 -8.10
C ARG A 100 13.09 11.91 -6.85
N GLY A 101 12.66 10.64 -6.75
CA GLY A 101 12.99 9.75 -5.63
C GLY A 101 12.14 9.96 -4.37
N ALA A 102 11.16 10.87 -4.38
CA ALA A 102 10.22 11.06 -3.27
C ALA A 102 8.81 10.59 -3.65
N GLU A 103 8.09 10.00 -2.68
CA GLU A 103 6.67 9.66 -2.81
C GLU A 103 5.79 10.88 -2.49
N TYR A 104 4.87 11.18 -3.40
CA TYR A 104 3.84 12.19 -3.23
C TYR A 104 2.49 11.49 -3.11
N HIS A 105 1.96 11.39 -1.89
CA HIS A 105 0.70 10.71 -1.62
C HIS A 105 -0.49 11.52 -2.14
N ILE A 106 -1.40 10.85 -2.84
CA ILE A 106 -2.58 11.48 -3.45
C ILE A 106 -3.83 11.12 -2.65
N TYR A 107 -4.07 9.82 -2.46
CA TYR A 107 -5.20 9.33 -1.70
C TYR A 107 -4.78 8.27 -0.69
N ARG A 108 -5.45 8.28 0.45
CA ARG A 108 -5.43 7.18 1.42
C ARG A 108 -6.85 6.75 1.70
N ARG A 109 -7.15 5.47 1.48
CA ARG A 109 -8.47 4.87 1.72
C ARG A 109 -8.30 3.55 2.46
N ASP A 110 -9.32 3.18 3.23
CA ASP A 110 -9.39 1.90 3.92
C ASP A 110 -10.67 1.17 3.55
N TYR A 111 -10.54 -0.09 3.17
CA TYR A 111 -11.63 -0.95 2.72
C TYR A 111 -11.81 -2.12 3.69
N ASP A 112 -12.99 -2.74 3.66
CA ASP A 112 -13.16 -4.03 4.33
C ASP A 112 -12.22 -5.07 3.71
N ILE A 113 -11.76 -6.02 4.52
CA ILE A 113 -10.92 -7.11 4.02
C ILE A 113 -11.61 -7.92 2.93
N GLN A 114 -12.94 -8.09 2.99
CA GLN A 114 -13.69 -8.83 1.99
C GLN A 114 -13.62 -8.18 0.61
N GLU A 115 -13.53 -6.84 0.56
CA GLU A 115 -13.49 -6.08 -0.69
C GLU A 115 -12.15 -6.20 -1.42
N LEU A 116 -11.03 -6.31 -0.70
CA LEU A 116 -9.69 -6.23 -1.30
C LEU A 116 -8.75 -7.40 -0.95
N SER A 117 -9.26 -8.48 -0.36
CA SER A 117 -8.42 -9.63 0.01
C SER A 117 -7.63 -10.25 -1.15
N ALA A 118 -8.12 -10.16 -2.38
CA ALA A 118 -7.44 -10.68 -3.56
C ALA A 118 -6.08 -9.99 -3.81
N LEU A 119 -5.93 -8.72 -3.43
CA LEU A 119 -4.68 -7.97 -3.58
C LEU A 119 -3.64 -8.34 -2.51
N LEU A 120 -4.03 -9.09 -1.48
CA LEU A 120 -3.15 -9.53 -0.39
C LEU A 120 -2.55 -10.93 -0.62
N ARG A 121 -2.89 -11.62 -1.72
CA ARG A 121 -2.47 -13.01 -2.00
C ARG A 121 -1.18 -13.09 -2.79
#